data_AF-A0A5M6DCQ0-F1
#
_entry.id   AF-A0A5M6DCQ0-F1
#
_cell.length_a   1.000
_cell.length_b   1.000
_cell.length_c   1.000
_cell.angle_alpha   90.00
_cell.angle_beta   90.00
_cell.angle_gamma   90.00
#
_symmetry.space_group_name_H-M   'P 1'
#
loop_
_entity.id
_entity.type
_entity.pdbx_description
1 polymer ?
#
loop_
_entity_poly.entity_id
_entity_poly.type
_entity_poly.pdbx_seq_one_letter_code
_entity_poly.pdbx_strand_id
1 'polypeptide(L)'
;MIDKNIIKKRSRQAAIISAIGFLIIILAFGFASWQLKRLNSAVAAKNKEINALDALIKNRNKDIKAKKVLIDTLISEINKLKDPRIQPKVRAVAIPGVFDSQKRQVYDFTVWVTSSQHTLNKISKVSYQFGHDTFILRNRESNDNSNGFLVSYRGWGCLSIVKIIVAYREGNNEVLYFDMCNALNW
;
A
#
# COMPACT_ATOMS: atom_id res chain seq x y z
N MET A 1 66.99 -20.01 -55.73
CA MET A 1 66.95 -18.54 -55.82
C MET A 1 65.48 -18.13 -55.73
N ILE A 2 65.01 -17.61 -54.59
CA ILE A 2 63.58 -17.28 -54.42
C ILE A 2 63.27 -16.03 -55.25
N ASP A 3 62.26 -16.14 -56.12
CA ASP A 3 61.85 -15.07 -57.02
C ASP A 3 61.33 -13.86 -56.22
N LYS A 4 62.05 -12.74 -56.33
CA LYS A 4 61.74 -11.48 -55.65
C LYS A 4 60.32 -10.98 -55.97
N ASN A 5 59.76 -11.36 -57.13
CA ASN A 5 58.39 -10.98 -57.51
C ASN A 5 57.32 -11.72 -56.69
N ILE A 6 57.58 -12.98 -56.31
CA ILE A 6 56.66 -13.78 -55.48
C ILE A 6 56.63 -13.22 -54.05
N ILE A 7 57.79 -12.86 -53.50
CA ILE A 7 57.89 -12.23 -52.16
C ILE A 7 57.15 -10.89 -52.13
N LYS A 8 57.31 -10.05 -53.18
CA LYS A 8 56.63 -8.75 -53.30
C LYS A 8 55.10 -8.90 -53.40
N LYS A 9 54.60 -9.91 -54.12
CA LYS A 9 53.16 -10.19 -54.25
C LYS A 9 52.55 -10.68 -52.94
N ARG A 10 53.23 -11.59 -52.21
CA ARG A 10 52.80 -12.08 -50.90
C ARG A 10 52.81 -10.98 -49.83
N SER A 11 53.81 -10.10 -49.85
CA SER A 11 53.87 -8.93 -48.95
C SER A 11 52.71 -7.97 -49.17
N ARG A 12 52.35 -7.67 -50.43
CA ARG A 12 51.18 -6.84 -50.75
C ARG A 12 49.86 -7.48 -50.30
N GLN A 13 49.70 -8.80 -50.48
CA GLN A 13 48.51 -9.52 -50.01
C GLN A 13 48.39 -9.51 -48.48
N ALA A 14 49.49 -9.73 -47.75
CA ALA A 14 49.49 -9.65 -46.29
C ALA A 14 49.15 -8.24 -45.79
N ALA A 15 49.66 -7.19 -46.44
CA ALA A 15 49.33 -5.81 -46.11
C ALA A 15 47.84 -5.49 -46.33
N ILE A 16 47.24 -5.98 -47.42
CA ILE A 16 45.80 -5.80 -47.69
C ILE A 16 44.94 -6.53 -46.64
N ILE A 17 45.28 -7.77 -46.30
CA ILE A 17 44.55 -8.55 -45.28
C ILE A 17 44.62 -7.83 -43.92
N SER A 18 45.80 -7.34 -43.53
CA SER A 18 45.98 -6.57 -42.29
C SER A 18 45.15 -5.28 -42.30
N ALA A 19 45.13 -4.55 -43.42
CA ALA A 19 44.33 -3.33 -43.57
C ALA A 19 42.81 -3.60 -43.46
N ILE A 20 42.32 -4.69 -44.04
CA ILE A 20 40.90 -5.10 -43.94
C ILE A 20 40.58 -5.49 -42.49
N GLY A 21 41.43 -6.28 -41.84
CA GLY A 21 41.24 -6.66 -40.43
C GLY A 21 41.19 -5.44 -39.52
N PHE A 22 42.08 -4.47 -39.72
CA PHE A 22 42.07 -3.21 -38.97
C PHE A 22 40.80 -2.39 -39.21
N LEU A 23 40.30 -2.34 -40.45
CA LEU A 23 39.07 -1.64 -40.79
C LEU A 23 37.83 -2.27 -40.13
N ILE A 24 37.75 -3.60 -40.06
CA ILE A 24 36.67 -4.30 -39.35
C ILE A 24 36.69 -3.94 -37.85
N ILE A 25 37.87 -3.88 -37.24
CA ILE A 25 38.03 -3.51 -35.83
C ILE A 25 37.55 -2.06 -35.61
N ILE A 26 37.93 -1.12 -36.47
CA ILE A 26 37.45 0.27 -36.38
C ILE A 26 35.93 0.34 -36.49
N LEU A 27 35.33 -0.38 -37.44
CA LEU A 27 33.88 -0.41 -37.61
C LEU A 27 33.18 -1.01 -36.37
N ALA A 28 33.73 -2.08 -35.79
CA ALA A 28 33.20 -2.68 -34.57
C ALA A 28 33.26 -1.70 -33.38
N PHE A 29 34.38 -0.99 -33.20
CA PHE A 29 34.51 0.05 -32.17
C PHE A 29 33.58 1.24 -32.40
N GLY A 30 33.40 1.65 -33.66
CA GLY A 30 32.46 2.70 -34.04
C GLY A 30 31.02 2.32 -33.71
N PHE A 31 30.61 1.10 -34.10
CA PHE A 31 29.29 0.56 -33.80
C PHE A 31 29.05 0.40 -32.29
N ALA A 32 30.01 -0.16 -31.56
CA ALA A 32 29.92 -0.30 -30.10
C ALA A 32 29.82 1.06 -29.40
N SER A 33 30.61 2.05 -29.83
CA SER A 33 30.56 3.42 -29.29
C SER A 33 29.21 4.08 -29.56
N TRP A 34 28.64 3.87 -30.74
CA TRP A 34 27.30 4.37 -31.09
C TRP A 34 26.20 3.70 -30.25
N GLN A 35 26.24 2.37 -30.10
CA GLN A 35 25.28 1.61 -29.31
C GLN A 35 25.36 2.00 -27.82
N LEU A 36 26.56 2.22 -27.29
CA LEU A 36 26.77 2.67 -25.92
C LEU A 36 26.18 4.07 -25.68
N LYS A 37 26.37 5.01 -26.61
CA LYS A 37 25.74 6.34 -26.53
C LYS A 37 24.22 6.27 -26.54
N ARG A 38 23.65 5.41 -27.40
CA ARG A 38 22.20 5.19 -27.46
C ARG A 38 21.66 4.56 -26.17
N LEU A 39 22.38 3.62 -25.59
CA LEU A 39 21.98 3.00 -24.33
C LEU A 39 22.07 4.01 -23.18
N ASN A 40 23.15 4.79 -23.11
CA ASN A 40 23.31 5.84 -22.10
C ASN A 40 22.22 6.91 -22.20
N SER A 41 21.80 7.32 -23.40
CA SER A 41 20.71 8.27 -23.56
C SER A 41 19.36 7.66 -23.16
N ALA A 42 19.11 6.39 -23.45
CA ALA A 42 17.92 5.68 -23.01
C ALA A 42 17.87 5.55 -21.48
N VAL A 43 19.00 5.20 -20.84
CA VAL A 43 19.12 5.14 -19.37
C VAL A 43 18.91 6.52 -18.74
N ALA A 44 19.50 7.58 -19.31
CA ALA A 44 19.29 8.93 -18.82
C ALA A 44 17.82 9.38 -18.94
N ALA A 45 17.15 9.06 -20.04
CA ALA A 45 15.73 9.34 -20.22
C ALA A 45 14.87 8.58 -19.20
N LYS A 46 15.16 7.30 -18.94
CA LYS A 46 14.45 6.50 -17.94
C LYS A 46 14.70 6.97 -16.51
N ASN A 47 15.91 7.39 -16.18
CA ASN A 47 16.20 8.01 -14.88
C ASN A 47 15.42 9.32 -14.69
N LYS A 48 15.28 10.13 -15.74
CA LYS A 48 14.45 11.34 -15.68
C LYS A 48 12.98 11.02 -15.44
N GLU A 49 12.46 9.97 -16.09
CA GLU A 49 11.09 9.49 -15.88
C GLU A 49 10.89 9.01 -14.44
N ILE A 50 11.78 8.16 -13.92
CA ILE A 50 11.74 7.68 -12.52
C ILE A 50 11.74 8.85 -11.53
N ASN A 51 12.65 9.81 -11.69
CA ASN A 51 12.72 10.97 -10.81
C ASN A 51 11.44 11.83 -10.85
N ALA A 52 10.80 11.92 -12.02
CA ALA A 52 9.52 12.62 -12.15
C ALA A 52 8.38 11.86 -11.45
N LEU A 53 8.33 10.52 -11.57
CA LEU A 53 7.38 9.69 -10.84
C LEU A 53 7.59 9.79 -9.32
N ASP A 54 8.84 9.76 -8.85
CA ASP A 54 9.15 9.89 -7.42
C ASP A 54 8.68 11.23 -6.85
N ALA A 55 8.86 12.32 -7.60
CA ALA A 55 8.34 13.63 -7.23
C ALA A 55 6.80 13.63 -7.14
N LEU A 56 6.12 12.98 -8.10
CA LEU A 56 4.66 12.84 -8.09
C LEU A 56 4.18 12.01 -6.89
N ILE A 57 4.82 10.88 -6.59
CA ILE A 57 4.51 10.04 -5.43
C ILE A 57 4.69 10.83 -4.14
N LYS A 58 5.78 11.59 -4.01
CA LYS A 58 6.04 12.44 -2.85
C LYS A 58 4.95 13.50 -2.64
N ASN A 59 4.51 14.15 -3.73
CA ASN A 59 3.42 15.14 -3.67
C ASN A 59 2.09 14.48 -3.28
N ARG A 60 1.74 13.34 -3.89
CA ARG A 60 0.54 12.58 -3.53
C ARG A 60 0.54 12.15 -2.07
N ASN A 61 1.68 11.71 -1.54
CA ASN A 61 1.82 11.34 -0.14
C ASN A 61 1.60 12.53 0.80
N LYS A 62 2.08 13.73 0.41
CA LYS A 62 1.81 14.97 1.15
C LYS A 62 0.31 15.29 1.19
N ASP A 63 -0.38 15.17 0.05
CA ASP A 63 -1.82 15.42 -0.02
C ASP A 63 -2.63 14.40 0.79
N ILE A 64 -2.26 13.12 0.72
CA ILE A 64 -2.88 12.05 1.51
C ILE A 64 -2.72 12.35 3.01
N LYS A 65 -1.53 12.77 3.44
CA LYS A 65 -1.28 13.15 4.84
C LYS A 65 -2.16 14.33 5.27
N ALA A 66 -2.26 15.38 4.46
CA ALA A 66 -3.11 16.53 4.77
C ALA A 66 -4.60 16.16 4.86
N LYS A 67 -5.09 15.33 3.93
CA LYS A 67 -6.47 14.82 3.95
C LYS A 67 -6.74 13.94 5.16
N LYS A 68 -5.79 13.12 5.58
CA LYS A 68 -5.92 12.30 6.80
C LYS A 68 -6.13 13.19 8.03
N VAL A 69 -5.33 14.23 8.21
CA VAL A 69 -5.49 15.21 9.31
C VAL A 69 -6.87 15.88 9.29
N LEU A 70 -7.38 16.23 8.10
CA LEU A 70 -8.72 16.80 7.96
C LEU A 70 -9.81 15.79 8.37
N ILE A 71 -9.69 14.54 7.92
CA ILE A 71 -10.61 13.46 8.30
C ILE A 71 -10.60 13.24 9.81
N ASP A 72 -9.42 13.18 10.44
CA ASP A 72 -9.29 13.00 11.89
C ASP A 72 -9.95 14.16 12.66
N THR A 73 -9.78 15.40 12.17
CA THR A 73 -10.45 16.59 12.71
C THR A 73 -11.98 16.47 12.59
N LEU A 74 -12.48 16.08 11.41
CA LEU A 74 -13.92 15.92 11.18
C LEU A 74 -14.52 14.81 12.04
N ILE A 75 -13.80 13.70 12.23
CA ILE A 75 -14.23 12.61 13.12
C ILE A 75 -14.36 13.12 14.55
N SER A 76 -13.38 13.88 15.03
CA SER A 76 -13.42 14.50 16.36
C SER A 76 -14.63 15.43 16.52
N GLU A 77 -14.87 16.33 15.56
CA GLU A 77 -16.02 17.24 15.59
C GLU A 77 -17.36 16.49 15.51
N ILE A 78 -17.47 15.48 14.64
CA ILE A 78 -18.67 14.63 14.56
C ILE A 78 -18.91 13.97 15.91
N ASN A 79 -17.90 13.36 16.52
CA ASN A 79 -18.05 12.65 17.79
C ASN A 79 -18.39 13.58 18.97
N LYS A 80 -18.02 14.87 18.94
CA LYS A 80 -18.44 15.86 19.94
C LYS A 80 -19.96 16.15 19.90
N LEU A 81 -20.58 15.98 18.74
CA LEU A 81 -22.03 16.20 18.55
C LEU A 81 -22.87 14.97 18.90
N LYS A 82 -22.23 13.90 19.38
CA LYS A 82 -22.85 12.58 19.61
C LYS A 82 -23.01 12.32 21.09
N ASP A 83 -23.85 11.34 21.42
CA ASP A 83 -24.10 10.96 22.81
C ASP A 83 -22.78 10.49 23.45
N PRO A 84 -22.19 11.26 24.39
CA PRO A 84 -20.90 10.91 24.98
C PRO A 84 -20.97 9.64 25.84
N ARG A 85 -22.18 9.14 26.10
CA ARG A 85 -22.42 7.92 26.87
C ARG A 85 -22.13 6.66 26.07
N ILE A 86 -22.12 6.69 24.73
CA ILE A 86 -21.81 5.52 23.91
C ILE A 86 -20.34 5.58 23.48
N GLN A 87 -19.54 4.70 24.06
CA GLN A 87 -18.10 4.63 23.79
C GLN A 87 -17.74 3.33 23.11
N PRO A 88 -17.32 3.36 21.83
CA PRO A 88 -16.75 2.21 21.16
C PRO A 88 -15.47 1.73 21.86
N LYS A 89 -15.26 0.42 21.87
CA LYS A 89 -14.08 -0.25 22.42
C LYS A 89 -13.63 -1.35 21.48
N VAL A 90 -12.35 -1.69 21.59
CA VAL A 90 -11.71 -2.75 20.81
C VAL A 90 -10.76 -3.55 21.69
N ARG A 91 -10.61 -4.83 21.36
CA ARG A 91 -9.55 -5.69 21.86
C ARG A 91 -8.99 -6.49 20.69
N ALA A 92 -7.68 -6.65 20.66
CA ALA A 92 -6.99 -7.56 19.75
C ALA A 92 -6.28 -8.64 20.56
N VAL A 93 -6.49 -9.91 20.22
CA VAL A 93 -5.81 -11.04 20.86
C VAL A 93 -5.06 -11.81 19.79
N ALA A 94 -3.75 -11.95 19.92
CA ALA A 94 -2.95 -12.73 18.99
C ALA A 94 -3.40 -14.21 19.01
N ILE A 95 -3.48 -14.84 17.84
CA ILE A 95 -3.79 -16.26 17.71
C ILE A 95 -2.46 -17.02 17.55
N PRO A 96 -1.97 -17.72 18.59
CA PRO A 96 -0.64 -18.35 18.55
C PRO A 96 -0.50 -19.33 17.40
N GLY A 97 0.61 -19.24 16.66
CA GLY A 97 0.91 -20.14 15.54
C GLY A 97 0.12 -19.87 14.25
N VAL A 98 -0.75 -18.86 14.23
CA VAL A 98 -1.52 -18.49 13.03
C VAL A 98 -0.91 -17.25 12.37
N PHE A 99 -0.43 -17.44 11.15
CA PHE A 99 0.13 -16.40 10.30
C PHE A 99 -0.64 -16.31 8.98
N ASP A 100 -0.65 -15.13 8.39
CA ASP A 100 -1.19 -14.95 7.04
C ASP A 100 -0.21 -15.44 5.95
N SER A 101 -0.60 -15.32 4.68
CA SER A 101 0.23 -15.72 3.53
C SER A 101 1.55 -14.94 3.41
N GLN A 102 1.68 -13.81 4.11
CA GLN A 102 2.88 -12.96 4.15
C GLN A 102 3.65 -13.13 5.46
N LYS A 103 3.35 -14.17 6.26
CA LYS A 103 3.97 -14.48 7.56
C LYS A 103 3.73 -13.41 8.63
N ARG A 104 2.64 -12.64 8.54
CA ARG A 104 2.22 -11.69 9.57
C ARG A 104 1.36 -12.38 10.62
N GLN A 105 1.56 -12.03 11.89
CA GLN A 105 0.76 -12.53 13.00
C GLN A 105 -0.72 -12.19 12.82
N VAL A 106 -1.61 -13.17 12.99
CA VAL A 106 -3.07 -12.99 12.94
C VAL A 106 -3.62 -12.77 14.35
N TYR A 107 -4.62 -11.90 14.46
CA TYR A 107 -5.30 -11.53 15.69
C TYR A 107 -6.80 -11.77 15.55
N ASP A 108 -7.44 -12.08 16.68
CA ASP A 108 -8.88 -12.00 16.85
C ASP A 108 -9.22 -10.61 17.40
N PHE A 109 -9.88 -9.80 16.57
CA PHE A 109 -10.34 -8.48 16.94
C PHE A 109 -11.78 -8.56 17.41
N THR A 110 -12.07 -8.05 18.59
CA THR A 110 -13.43 -7.85 19.10
C THR A 110 -13.71 -6.36 19.19
N VAL A 111 -14.85 -5.92 18.67
CA VAL A 111 -15.32 -4.53 18.75
C VAL A 111 -16.69 -4.53 19.40
N TRP A 112 -16.93 -3.61 20.33
CA TRP A 112 -18.19 -3.47 21.04
C TRP A 112 -18.42 -2.00 21.44
N VAL A 113 -19.62 -1.69 21.92
CA VAL A 113 -19.93 -0.38 22.52
C VAL A 113 -20.13 -0.54 24.03
N THR A 114 -19.71 0.48 24.77
CA THR A 114 -19.90 0.58 26.22
C THR A 114 -20.79 1.77 26.55
N SER A 115 -21.72 1.59 27.48
CA SER A 115 -22.60 2.66 27.99
C SER A 115 -23.25 2.22 29.31
N SER A 116 -24.11 3.08 29.87
CA SER A 116 -24.99 2.68 30.99
C SER A 116 -25.99 1.61 30.54
N GLN A 117 -26.41 0.72 31.45
CA GLN A 117 -27.42 -0.30 31.13
C GLN A 117 -28.73 0.32 30.61
N HIS A 118 -29.12 1.46 31.17
CA HIS A 118 -30.29 2.21 30.71
C HIS A 118 -30.16 2.63 29.23
N THR A 119 -28.98 3.11 28.82
CA THR A 119 -28.70 3.46 27.41
C THR A 119 -28.67 2.21 26.53
N LEU A 120 -27.97 1.14 26.94
CA LEU A 120 -27.89 -0.10 26.15
C LEU A 120 -29.27 -0.72 25.91
N ASN A 121 -30.18 -0.62 26.88
CA ASN A 121 -31.56 -1.10 26.74
C ASN A 121 -32.40 -0.32 25.72
N LYS A 122 -31.99 0.91 25.36
CA LYS A 122 -32.65 1.71 24.32
C LYS A 122 -32.15 1.38 22.92
N ILE A 123 -31.01 0.70 22.81
CA ILE A 123 -30.42 0.30 21.52
C ILE A 123 -31.10 -1.00 21.07
N SER A 124 -31.50 -1.05 19.80
CA SER A 124 -32.07 -2.24 19.16
C SER A 124 -31.00 -3.05 18.44
N LYS A 125 -30.03 -2.38 17.81
CA LYS A 125 -28.98 -3.00 17.00
C LYS A 125 -27.78 -2.06 16.86
N VAL A 126 -26.58 -2.63 16.78
CA VAL A 126 -25.37 -1.91 16.38
C VAL A 126 -24.79 -2.57 15.13
N SER A 127 -24.54 -1.76 14.09
CA SER A 127 -23.89 -2.19 12.84
C SER A 127 -22.50 -1.58 12.74
N TYR A 128 -21.49 -2.41 12.45
CA TYR A 128 -20.08 -2.05 12.30
C TYR A 128 -19.69 -2.21 10.83
N GLN A 129 -19.27 -1.11 10.21
CA GLN A 129 -18.80 -1.10 8.82
C GLN A 129 -17.27 -1.05 8.77
N PHE A 130 -16.67 -2.18 8.41
CA PHE A 130 -15.24 -2.37 8.21
C PHE A 130 -14.85 -1.99 6.78
N GLY A 131 -14.46 -0.74 6.58
CA GLY A 131 -14.18 -0.13 5.28
C GLY A 131 -12.82 -0.51 4.68
N HIS A 132 -12.49 -1.80 4.57
CA HIS A 132 -11.25 -2.26 3.93
C HIS A 132 -11.54 -3.35 2.89
N ASP A 133 -10.84 -3.29 1.75
CA ASP A 133 -11.20 -4.07 0.58
C ASP A 133 -11.02 -5.58 0.73
N THR A 134 -10.18 -6.00 1.67
CA THR A 134 -9.95 -7.43 1.97
C THR A 134 -11.09 -8.09 2.75
N PHE A 135 -12.06 -7.32 3.26
CA PHE A 135 -13.18 -7.89 4.01
C PHE A 135 -14.27 -8.36 3.05
N ILE A 136 -14.54 -9.68 3.06
CA ILE A 136 -15.68 -10.29 2.38
C ILE A 136 -16.99 -9.74 2.97
N LEU A 137 -17.08 -9.72 4.31
CA LEU A 137 -18.20 -9.16 5.05
C LEU A 137 -17.77 -7.82 5.67
N ARG A 138 -18.07 -6.74 4.95
CA ARG A 138 -17.77 -5.36 5.38
C ARG A 138 -18.72 -4.86 6.45
N ASN A 139 -19.95 -5.36 6.51
CA ASN A 139 -20.92 -5.00 7.54
C ASN A 139 -21.11 -6.18 8.50
N ARG A 140 -20.97 -5.93 9.80
CA ARG A 140 -21.31 -6.89 10.86
C ARG A 140 -22.26 -6.23 11.82
N GLU A 141 -23.26 -6.97 12.30
CA GLU A 141 -24.30 -6.40 13.16
C GLU A 141 -24.49 -7.27 14.39
N SER A 142 -24.88 -6.65 15.50
CA SER A 142 -25.29 -7.36 16.71
C SER A 142 -26.52 -6.69 17.31
N ASN A 143 -27.46 -7.50 17.76
CA ASN A 143 -28.65 -7.12 18.52
C ASN A 143 -28.58 -7.57 19.99
N ASP A 144 -27.47 -8.18 20.40
CA ASP A 144 -27.23 -8.67 21.75
C ASP A 144 -26.66 -7.56 22.63
N ASN A 145 -27.50 -6.99 23.51
CA ASN A 145 -27.10 -5.93 24.40
C ASN A 145 -26.34 -6.44 25.65
N SER A 146 -26.36 -7.76 25.93
CA SER A 146 -25.74 -8.33 27.14
C SER A 146 -24.21 -8.23 27.11
N ASN A 147 -23.64 -8.09 25.92
CA ASN A 147 -22.22 -8.05 25.68
C ASN A 147 -21.76 -6.76 24.96
N GLY A 148 -22.60 -5.71 25.02
CA GLY A 148 -22.31 -4.43 24.38
C GLY A 148 -22.37 -4.49 22.85
N PHE A 149 -23.22 -5.36 22.30
CA PHE A 149 -23.38 -5.55 20.85
C PHE A 149 -22.07 -5.93 20.16
N LEU A 150 -21.31 -6.85 20.75
CA LEU A 150 -19.99 -7.18 20.23
C LEU A 150 -20.05 -7.88 18.88
N VAL A 151 -19.03 -7.63 18.06
CA VAL A 151 -18.72 -8.39 16.86
C VAL A 151 -17.22 -8.70 16.85
N SER A 152 -16.82 -9.81 16.24
CA SER A 152 -15.41 -10.15 16.09
C SER A 152 -15.02 -10.44 14.65
N TYR A 153 -13.75 -10.24 14.30
CA TYR A 153 -13.17 -10.67 13.03
C TYR A 153 -11.70 -11.06 13.21
N ARG A 154 -11.19 -11.90 12.30
CA ARG A 154 -9.77 -12.27 12.28
C ARG A 154 -9.04 -11.48 11.20
N GLY A 155 -7.87 -10.95 11.55
CA GLY A 155 -7.06 -10.17 10.63
C GLY A 155 -5.64 -9.97 11.16
N TRP A 156 -4.78 -9.35 10.35
CA TRP A 156 -3.40 -9.04 10.72
C TRP A 156 -3.20 -7.55 11.04
N GLY A 157 -4.20 -6.70 10.78
CA GLY A 157 -4.11 -5.25 10.91
C GLY A 157 -5.38 -4.64 11.50
N CYS A 158 -5.22 -3.49 12.16
CA CYS A 158 -6.32 -2.67 12.67
C CYS A 158 -6.94 -1.82 11.54
N LEU A 159 -8.15 -1.31 11.78
CA LEU A 159 -8.85 -0.41 10.87
C LEU A 159 -8.82 1.01 11.41
N SER A 160 -8.27 1.95 10.64
CA SER A 160 -8.16 3.34 11.07
C SER A 160 -9.52 4.02 11.25
N ILE A 161 -10.56 3.59 10.53
CA ILE A 161 -11.92 4.12 10.67
C ILE A 161 -12.91 2.98 10.55
N VAL A 162 -13.70 2.80 11.61
CA VAL A 162 -14.90 1.96 11.62
C VAL A 162 -16.11 2.86 11.81
N LYS A 163 -17.04 2.80 10.87
CA LYS A 163 -18.33 3.49 11.00
C LYS A 163 -19.27 2.59 11.79
N ILE A 164 -19.75 3.09 12.92
CA ILE A 164 -20.63 2.39 13.84
C ILE A 164 -22.00 3.06 13.77
N ILE A 165 -23.03 2.28 13.45
CA ILE A 165 -24.41 2.76 13.36
C ILE A 165 -25.17 2.15 14.54
N VAL A 166 -25.59 3.00 15.46
CA VAL A 166 -26.40 2.63 16.62
C VAL A 166 -27.86 2.90 16.25
N ALA A 167 -28.65 1.84 16.11
CA ALA A 167 -30.09 1.95 15.90
C ALA A 167 -30.79 1.89 17.26
N TYR A 168 -31.60 2.90 17.55
CA TYR A 168 -32.42 2.95 18.77
C TYR A 168 -33.78 2.28 18.53
N ARG A 169 -34.39 1.77 19.59
CA ARG A 169 -35.74 1.17 19.56
C ARG A 169 -36.83 2.16 19.14
N GLU A 170 -36.59 3.46 19.36
CA GLU A 170 -37.48 4.56 18.95
C GLU A 170 -37.36 4.91 17.46
N GLY A 171 -36.55 4.17 16.70
CA GLY A 171 -36.43 4.30 15.24
C GLY A 171 -35.35 5.27 14.75
N ASN A 172 -34.79 6.09 15.64
CA ASN A 172 -33.67 6.98 15.30
C ASN A 172 -32.35 6.20 15.22
N ASN A 173 -31.44 6.69 14.38
CA ASN A 173 -30.09 6.14 14.23
C ASN A 173 -29.04 7.19 14.57
N GLU A 174 -27.97 6.73 15.20
CA GLU A 174 -26.77 7.52 15.46
C GLU A 174 -25.57 6.89 14.76
N VAL A 175 -24.70 7.73 14.20
CA VAL A 175 -23.50 7.29 13.50
C VAL A 175 -22.29 7.83 14.25
N LEU A 176 -21.40 6.92 14.64
CA LEU A 176 -20.12 7.19 15.28
C LEU A 176 -18.99 6.73 14.35
N TYR A 177 -17.84 7.38 14.45
CA TYR A 177 -16.63 6.96 13.77
C TYR A 177 -15.57 6.61 14.81
N PHE A 178 -15.01 5.41 14.68
CA PHE A 178 -14.09 4.84 15.64
C PHE A 178 -12.75 4.50 15.00
N ASP A 179 -11.68 5.09 15.52
CA ASP A 179 -10.31 4.74 15.15
C ASP A 179 -9.83 3.55 16.00
N MET A 180 -9.90 2.34 15.42
CA MET A 180 -9.45 1.14 16.13
C MET A 180 -7.94 1.12 16.33
N CYS A 181 -7.17 1.68 15.40
CA CYS A 181 -5.71 1.65 15.47
C CYS A 181 -5.24 2.52 16.63
N ASN A 182 -5.77 3.73 16.74
CA ASN A 182 -5.50 4.61 17.87
C ASN A 182 -5.92 3.97 19.20
N ALA A 183 -7.10 3.34 19.26
CA ALA A 183 -7.58 2.66 20.46
C ALA A 183 -6.73 1.43 20.87
N LEU A 184 -6.00 0.82 19.94
CA LEU A 184 -5.08 -0.29 20.18
C LEU A 184 -3.61 0.15 20.38
N ASN A 185 -3.30 1.44 20.19
CA ASN A 185 -1.93 1.96 20.10
C ASN A 185 -1.07 1.25 19.03
N TRP A 186 -1.62 1.06 17.84
CA TRP A 186 -0.96 0.41 16.69
C TRP A 186 -0.56 1.39 15.58
#